data_AF-A0A7C4XF37-F1
#
_entry.id   AF-A0A7C4XF37-F1
#
_cell.length_a   1.000
_cell.length_b   1.000
_cell.length_c   1.000
_cell.angle_alpha   90.00
_cell.angle_beta   90.00
_cell.angle_gamma   90.00
#
_symmetry.space_group_name_H-M   'P 1'
#
loop_
_entity.id
_entity.type
_entity.pdbx_description
1 polymer ?
#
loop_
_entity_poly.entity_id
_entity_poly.type
_entity_poly.pdbx_seq_one_letter_code
_entity_poly.pdbx_strand_id
1 'polypeptide(L)'
;MAPRGWTGQARRSASLLLLTLTAFAAASTALGFVPTAAQNVVLTATYTGGAVPLDPRADKWLDAPALSVPLSGQMTFLPYGGGTILTANVRALVNRTAIAILMEWRDPTRDVQLVRTQDFSDAVAVQIVDAGGTAAPFVCMGQTGFQTQIWQWRADRDPYAGGGLRLEDVYPNIYADAYPFVNESTFYPALYVGNVLVTQNETPVQVLVAGGSGTIAPAGIASVYGAGVWSDNSWRVVFSRMLQPASSAEVALRNGARFAISFAAWDGSSGERDGMKSTSNWVDLDVQAVGLLDIELLRPLIFAAFAFLVLMLLLALLRRRKKEAEGPVGRSPYGSKDLEAILASEKEGTTRREFLGLLVPGMAGAGVSVMSTRPSDAVVQAIANGTDEDRTLWEARRADIMAEFEEGYRKPKHLR
;
A
#
# COMPACT_ATOMS: atom_id res chain seq x y z
N MET A 1 24.46 -52.55 -32.11
CA MET A 1 24.04 -52.17 -30.74
C MET A 1 22.93 -51.13 -30.86
N ALA A 2 21.68 -51.51 -30.62
CA ALA A 2 20.55 -50.58 -30.56
C ALA A 2 20.24 -50.26 -29.08
N PRO A 3 19.93 -49.00 -28.71
CA PRO A 3 19.72 -48.64 -27.31
C PRO A 3 18.42 -49.27 -26.79
N ARG A 4 18.50 -49.89 -25.61
CA ARG A 4 17.36 -50.47 -24.88
C ARG A 4 16.30 -49.39 -24.65
N GLY A 5 15.15 -49.53 -25.30
CA GLY A 5 13.99 -48.67 -25.13
C GLY A 5 13.49 -48.71 -23.68
N TRP A 6 13.12 -47.53 -23.16
CA TRP A 6 12.50 -47.39 -21.85
C TRP A 6 11.27 -48.29 -21.75
N THR A 7 11.18 -49.08 -20.68
CA THR A 7 10.01 -49.93 -20.41
C THR A 7 8.76 -49.05 -20.30
N GLY A 8 7.61 -49.51 -20.83
CA GLY A 8 6.36 -48.73 -20.87
C GLY A 8 5.88 -48.25 -19.48
N GLN A 9 6.41 -48.85 -18.41
CA GLN A 9 6.14 -48.53 -17.02
C GLN A 9 6.92 -47.30 -16.51
N ALA A 10 8.15 -47.07 -16.99
CA ALA A 10 8.91 -45.85 -16.72
C ALA A 10 8.26 -44.63 -17.40
N ARG A 11 7.73 -44.82 -18.62
CA ARG A 11 6.94 -43.81 -19.35
C ARG A 11 5.67 -43.39 -18.58
N ARG A 12 4.89 -44.35 -18.06
CA ARG A 12 3.67 -44.04 -17.28
C ARG A 12 3.95 -43.30 -15.97
N SER A 13 5.05 -43.65 -15.29
CA SER A 13 5.47 -43.00 -14.05
C SER A 13 5.95 -41.56 -14.31
N ALA A 14 6.69 -41.35 -15.40
CA ALA A 14 7.11 -40.03 -15.84
C ALA A 14 5.92 -39.16 -16.29
N SER A 15 4.93 -39.74 -16.99
CA SER A 15 3.71 -39.02 -17.38
C SER A 15 2.87 -38.56 -16.19
N LEU A 16 2.79 -39.37 -15.13
CA LEU A 16 2.08 -38.99 -13.90
C LEU A 16 2.79 -37.86 -13.15
N LEU A 17 4.12 -37.92 -13.03
CA LEU A 17 4.93 -36.84 -12.46
C LEU A 17 4.79 -35.54 -13.25
N LEU A 18 4.80 -35.63 -14.58
CA LEU A 18 4.61 -34.48 -15.46
C LEU A 18 3.21 -33.88 -15.29
N LEU A 19 2.18 -34.73 -15.18
CA LEU A 19 0.78 -34.32 -14.92
C LEU A 19 0.63 -33.63 -13.56
N THR A 20 1.28 -34.14 -12.52
CA THR A 20 1.25 -33.49 -11.19
C THR A 20 2.01 -32.17 -11.17
N LEU A 21 3.14 -32.06 -11.90
CA LEU A 21 3.90 -30.82 -12.02
C LEU A 21 3.13 -29.77 -12.83
N THR A 22 2.44 -30.18 -13.89
CA THR A 22 1.57 -29.27 -14.66
C THR A 22 0.31 -28.89 -13.89
N ALA A 23 -0.31 -29.80 -13.14
CA ALA A 23 -1.42 -29.47 -12.26
C ALA A 23 -1.00 -28.53 -11.13
N PHE A 24 0.20 -28.71 -10.57
CA PHE A 24 0.77 -27.81 -9.58
C PHE A 24 1.07 -26.44 -10.18
N ALA A 25 1.68 -26.37 -11.36
CA ALA A 25 1.94 -25.11 -12.07
C ALA A 25 0.63 -24.37 -12.47
N ALA A 26 -0.40 -25.11 -12.86
CA ALA A 26 -1.72 -24.55 -13.18
C ALA A 26 -2.42 -24.05 -11.90
N ALA A 27 -2.35 -24.81 -10.80
CA ALA A 27 -2.90 -24.40 -9.50
C ALA A 27 -2.16 -23.20 -8.93
N SER A 28 -0.83 -23.15 -9.03
CA SER A 28 -0.05 -22.00 -8.59
C SER A 28 -0.40 -20.76 -9.40
N THR A 29 -0.61 -20.88 -10.71
CA THR A 29 -1.04 -19.76 -11.56
C THR A 29 -2.46 -19.30 -11.22
N ALA A 30 -3.41 -20.23 -11.04
CA ALA A 30 -4.79 -19.92 -10.66
C ALA A 30 -4.92 -19.29 -9.27
N LEU A 31 -3.96 -19.57 -8.37
CA LEU A 31 -3.87 -19.02 -7.02
C LEU A 31 -2.91 -17.81 -6.92
N GLY A 32 -2.43 -17.27 -8.04
CA GLY A 32 -1.61 -16.04 -8.09
C GLY A 32 -0.15 -16.20 -7.66
N PHE A 33 0.39 -17.42 -7.59
CA PHE A 33 1.81 -17.68 -7.36
C PHE A 33 2.59 -17.58 -8.68
N VAL A 34 3.20 -16.42 -8.92
CA VAL A 34 4.23 -16.23 -9.96
C VAL A 34 5.60 -16.37 -9.28
N PRO A 35 6.36 -17.47 -9.47
CA PRO A 35 7.61 -17.73 -8.74
C PRO A 35 8.79 -16.84 -9.17
N THR A 36 8.57 -15.90 -10.10
CA THR A 36 9.58 -14.91 -10.48
C THR A 36 8.88 -13.59 -10.80
N ALA A 37 8.64 -12.77 -9.79
CA ALA A 37 8.52 -11.33 -9.98
C ALA A 37 9.82 -10.70 -9.46
N ALA A 38 10.39 -9.74 -10.20
CA ALA A 38 11.38 -8.84 -9.62
C ALA A 38 10.78 -8.31 -8.30
N GLN A 39 11.54 -8.31 -7.20
CA GLN A 39 11.08 -7.69 -5.97
C GLN A 39 11.00 -6.19 -6.23
N ASN A 40 9.85 -5.72 -6.69
CA ASN A 40 9.55 -4.29 -6.68
C ASN A 40 9.65 -3.82 -5.23
N VAL A 41 10.22 -2.64 -5.03
CA VAL A 41 10.26 -2.01 -3.71
C VAL A 41 8.81 -1.68 -3.35
N VAL A 42 8.31 -2.25 -2.25
CA VAL A 42 6.91 -2.09 -1.80
C VAL A 42 6.86 -1.22 -0.55
N LEU A 43 6.06 -0.16 -0.58
CA LEU A 43 5.60 0.59 0.58
C LEU A 43 4.24 0.06 1.00
N THR A 44 4.18 -0.67 2.11
CA THR A 44 2.91 -1.15 2.67
C THR A 44 2.25 -0.06 3.51
N ALA A 45 1.03 0.35 3.14
CA ALA A 45 0.20 1.18 4.01
C ALA A 45 -0.53 0.28 5.01
N THR A 46 0.02 0.18 6.21
CA THR A 46 -0.48 -0.72 7.27
C THR A 46 -1.84 -0.25 7.78
N TYR A 47 -2.78 -1.17 7.93
CA TYR A 47 -4.09 -0.87 8.49
C TYR A 47 -3.97 -0.50 9.97
N THR A 48 -4.50 0.66 10.36
CA THR A 48 -4.60 1.12 11.74
C THR A 48 -6.05 1.25 12.17
N GLY A 49 -6.35 0.83 13.41
CA GLY A 49 -7.59 1.19 14.08
C GLY A 49 -7.65 2.70 14.40
N GLY A 50 -8.85 3.27 14.34
CA GLY A 50 -9.11 4.67 14.67
C GLY A 50 -8.60 5.68 13.63
N ALA A 51 -8.33 6.91 14.06
CA ALA A 51 -7.84 7.98 13.18
C ALA A 51 -6.39 7.72 12.73
N VAL A 52 -6.07 8.10 11.49
CA VAL A 52 -4.69 8.20 11.02
C VAL A 52 -4.01 9.41 11.68
N PRO A 53 -2.73 9.30 12.08
CA PRO A 53 -2.05 10.40 12.76
C PRO A 53 -1.76 11.57 11.81
N LEU A 54 -1.98 12.79 12.30
CA LEU A 54 -1.57 14.05 11.65
C LEU A 54 -0.33 14.67 12.31
N ASP A 55 0.11 14.14 13.45
CA ASP A 55 1.35 14.55 14.10
C ASP A 55 2.51 13.69 13.55
N PRO A 56 3.56 14.28 12.94
CA PRO A 56 4.75 13.55 12.49
C PRO A 56 5.50 12.81 13.61
N ARG A 57 5.25 13.17 14.89
CA ARG A 57 5.90 12.57 16.06
C ARG A 57 5.07 11.47 16.74
N ALA A 58 3.87 11.17 16.24
CA ALA A 58 3.01 10.18 16.86
C ALA A 58 3.68 8.78 16.91
N ASP A 59 3.66 8.14 18.08
CA ASP A 59 4.21 6.78 18.24
C ASP A 59 3.54 5.75 17.33
N LYS A 60 2.31 6.01 16.90
CA LYS A 60 1.55 5.18 15.95
C LYS A 60 2.31 4.92 14.63
N TRP A 61 3.24 5.79 14.24
CA TRP A 61 4.10 5.56 13.06
C TRP A 61 5.00 4.32 13.21
N LEU A 62 5.30 3.90 14.44
CA LEU A 62 6.11 2.70 14.71
C LEU A 62 5.39 1.40 14.29
N ASP A 63 4.07 1.43 14.15
CA ASP A 63 3.26 0.28 13.72
C ASP A 63 3.42 -0.05 12.23
N ALA A 64 3.87 0.92 11.42
CA ALA A 64 4.13 0.74 9.99
C ALA A 64 5.62 0.48 9.73
N PRO A 65 5.98 -0.46 8.82
CA PRO A 65 7.37 -0.67 8.45
C PRO A 65 7.95 0.57 7.76
N ALA A 66 9.19 0.92 8.10
CA ALA A 66 9.94 1.96 7.39
C ALA A 66 10.53 1.41 6.11
N LEU A 67 10.27 2.09 4.99
CA LEU A 67 10.91 1.85 3.72
C LEU A 67 11.96 2.93 3.46
N SER A 68 13.23 2.54 3.34
CA SER A 68 14.29 3.45 2.91
C SER A 68 14.31 3.55 1.38
N VAL A 69 13.89 4.69 0.85
CA VAL A 69 13.83 4.99 -0.58
C VAL A 69 15.09 5.76 -1.00
N PRO A 70 15.89 5.25 -1.96
CA PRO A 70 16.99 6.00 -2.52
C PRO A 70 16.48 7.13 -3.41
N LEU A 71 17.12 8.29 -3.31
CA LEU A 71 16.85 9.48 -4.10
C LEU A 71 18.09 9.86 -4.91
N SER A 72 17.87 10.46 -6.07
CA SER A 72 18.93 10.99 -6.92
C SER A 72 18.50 12.30 -7.58
N GLY A 73 19.46 13.16 -7.90
CA GLY A 73 19.19 14.39 -8.63
C GLY A 73 18.47 14.12 -9.94
N GLN A 74 17.51 14.99 -10.26
CA GLN A 74 16.78 14.94 -11.52
C GLN A 74 17.71 15.38 -12.68
N MET A 75 17.89 14.48 -13.64
CA MET A 75 18.75 14.69 -14.82
C MET A 75 17.99 14.61 -16.15
N THR A 76 16.67 14.45 -16.12
CA THR A 76 15.85 14.26 -17.34
C THR A 76 15.47 15.58 -18.01
N PHE A 77 15.06 16.58 -17.22
CA PHE A 77 14.54 17.85 -17.72
C PHE A 77 15.32 19.02 -17.13
N LEU A 78 15.54 20.06 -17.94
CA LEU A 78 16.13 21.31 -17.48
C LEU A 78 15.14 22.06 -16.57
N PRO A 79 15.63 22.73 -15.50
CA PRO A 79 17.01 22.73 -15.03
C PRO A 79 17.43 21.41 -14.36
N TYR A 80 18.63 20.93 -14.70
CA TYR A 80 19.23 19.76 -14.02
C TYR A 80 19.73 20.15 -12.64
N GLY A 81 19.64 19.22 -11.70
CA GLY A 81 20.23 19.39 -10.38
C GLY A 81 19.45 18.70 -9.28
N GLY A 82 19.73 19.15 -8.06
CA GLY A 82 19.33 18.51 -6.84
C GLY A 82 20.25 17.35 -6.46
N GLY A 83 19.72 16.37 -5.72
CA GLY A 83 20.48 15.17 -5.33
C GLY A 83 21.35 15.37 -4.09
N THR A 84 21.13 16.44 -3.33
CA THR A 84 21.76 16.61 -2.01
C THR A 84 21.15 15.68 -0.96
N ILE A 85 19.85 15.41 -1.08
CA ILE A 85 19.12 14.44 -0.27
C ILE A 85 19.17 13.09 -0.98
N LEU A 86 19.92 12.14 -0.42
CA LEU A 86 20.22 10.84 -1.07
C LEU A 86 19.25 9.72 -0.69
N THR A 87 18.57 9.85 0.45
CA THR A 87 17.69 8.82 0.99
C THR A 87 16.57 9.44 1.80
N ALA A 88 15.38 8.86 1.72
CA ALA A 88 14.27 9.18 2.60
C ALA A 88 13.64 7.90 3.17
N ASN A 89 13.30 7.92 4.44
CA ASN A 89 12.51 6.86 5.07
C ASN A 89 11.03 7.21 4.94
N VAL A 90 10.23 6.26 4.45
CA VAL A 90 8.81 6.45 4.23
C VAL A 90 8.03 5.40 5.00
N ARG A 91 6.95 5.83 5.67
CA ARG A 91 5.97 4.96 6.32
C ARG A 91 4.58 5.33 5.84
N ALA A 92 3.68 4.37 5.78
CA ALA A 92 2.29 4.62 5.41
C ALA A 92 1.33 3.88 6.35
N LEU A 93 0.25 4.57 6.72
CA LEU A 93 -0.84 4.04 7.52
C LEU A 93 -2.16 4.29 6.80
N VAL A 94 -3.09 3.36 6.90
CA VAL A 94 -4.42 3.48 6.31
C VAL A 94 -5.48 3.05 7.30
N ASN A 95 -6.63 3.70 7.29
CA ASN A 95 -7.82 3.22 7.98
C ASN A 95 -8.98 3.03 6.99
N ARG A 96 -10.22 2.96 7.47
CA ARG A 96 -11.39 2.75 6.58
C ARG A 96 -11.67 3.93 5.65
N THR A 97 -11.22 5.13 5.98
CA THR A 97 -11.64 6.37 5.32
C THR A 97 -10.48 7.22 4.80
N ALA A 98 -9.27 7.08 5.36
CA ALA A 98 -8.12 7.93 5.10
C ALA A 98 -6.81 7.14 5.05
N ILE A 99 -5.84 7.70 4.34
CA ILE A 99 -4.45 7.26 4.29
C ILE A 99 -3.57 8.39 4.81
N ALA A 100 -2.48 8.04 5.50
CA ALA A 100 -1.42 8.96 5.87
C ALA A 100 -0.05 8.39 5.48
N ILE A 101 0.83 9.27 5.01
CA ILE A 101 2.18 8.95 4.56
C ILE A 101 3.13 9.86 5.33
N LEU A 102 4.08 9.26 6.05
CA LEU A 102 5.17 9.97 6.71
C LEU A 102 6.43 9.82 5.86
N MET A 103 7.11 10.93 5.60
CA MET A 103 8.42 10.95 4.98
C MET A 103 9.42 11.61 5.92
N GLU A 104 10.57 10.97 6.10
CA GLU A 104 11.67 11.43 6.95
C GLU A 104 12.96 11.49 6.14
N TRP A 105 13.68 12.61 6.18
CA TRP A 105 14.98 12.72 5.54
C TRP A 105 15.94 13.54 6.39
N ARG A 106 17.23 13.31 6.18
CA ARG A 106 18.28 14.05 6.88
C ARG A 106 18.49 15.38 6.17
N ASP A 107 18.47 16.45 6.96
CA ASP A 107 18.66 17.82 6.51
C ASP A 107 19.32 18.64 7.64
N PRO A 108 20.61 18.99 7.51
CA PRO A 108 21.29 19.79 8.52
C PRO A 108 20.74 21.20 8.68
N THR A 109 20.03 21.72 7.68
CA THR A 109 19.44 23.05 7.70
C THR A 109 17.94 22.97 7.93
N ARG A 110 17.37 24.10 8.36
CA ARG A 110 15.94 24.26 8.60
C ARG A 110 15.49 25.50 7.85
N ASP A 111 15.17 25.32 6.58
CA ASP A 111 14.91 26.42 5.65
C ASP A 111 13.39 26.67 5.56
N VAL A 112 12.87 27.41 6.55
CA VAL A 112 11.43 27.71 6.72
C VAL A 112 11.05 29.15 6.34
N GLN A 113 12.00 29.97 5.90
CA GLN A 113 11.76 31.40 5.63
C GLN A 113 12.34 31.82 4.29
N LEU A 114 11.58 32.63 3.56
CA LEU A 114 11.92 33.15 2.24
C LEU A 114 12.11 34.68 2.32
N VAL A 115 13.10 35.15 3.08
CA VAL A 115 13.28 36.59 3.34
C VAL A 115 13.96 37.27 2.15
N ARG A 116 14.98 36.63 1.61
CA ARG A 116 15.79 37.13 0.50
C ARG A 116 15.43 36.42 -0.78
N THR A 117 15.79 37.01 -1.92
CA THR A 117 15.50 36.44 -3.24
C THR A 117 16.27 35.15 -3.54
N GLN A 118 17.36 34.90 -2.81
CA GLN A 118 18.16 33.69 -2.87
C GLN A 118 17.77 32.62 -1.84
N ASP A 119 16.82 32.93 -0.95
CA ASP A 119 16.38 31.97 0.06
C ASP A 119 15.38 31.02 -0.60
N PHE A 120 15.58 29.72 -0.39
CA PHE A 120 14.67 28.67 -0.83
C PHE A 120 14.21 27.87 0.38
N SER A 121 13.04 27.27 0.26
CA SER A 121 12.35 26.58 1.35
C SER A 121 12.53 25.08 1.18
N ASP A 122 12.71 24.38 2.30
CA ASP A 122 12.69 22.92 2.30
C ASP A 122 11.31 22.43 1.86
N ALA A 123 11.30 21.42 1.00
CA ALA A 123 10.06 20.88 0.48
C ALA A 123 10.16 19.38 0.25
N VAL A 124 8.99 18.74 0.25
CA VAL A 124 8.88 17.33 -0.07
C VAL A 124 7.59 17.07 -0.81
N ALA A 125 7.60 16.12 -1.74
CA ALA A 125 6.45 15.78 -2.53
C ALA A 125 6.25 14.27 -2.67
N VAL A 126 4.98 13.91 -2.76
CA VAL A 126 4.50 12.55 -3.03
C VAL A 126 3.74 12.58 -4.34
N GLN A 127 4.11 11.75 -5.29
CA GLN A 127 3.39 11.56 -6.55
C GLN A 127 2.74 10.19 -6.57
N ILE A 128 1.44 10.12 -6.87
CA ILE A 128 0.66 8.89 -6.88
C ILE A 128 -0.09 8.73 -8.20
N VAL A 129 -0.12 7.50 -8.69
CA VAL A 129 -0.85 7.10 -9.89
C VAL A 129 -1.55 5.77 -9.70
N ASP A 130 -2.74 5.63 -10.30
CA ASP A 130 -3.40 4.34 -10.47
C ASP A 130 -2.97 3.75 -11.82
N ALA A 131 -2.04 2.79 -11.78
CA ALA A 131 -1.55 2.12 -12.98
C ALA A 131 -2.53 1.06 -13.52
N GLY A 132 -3.68 0.83 -12.86
CA GLY A 132 -4.71 -0.10 -13.33
C GLY A 132 -4.23 -1.56 -13.52
N GLY A 133 -3.18 -1.96 -12.80
CA GLY A 133 -2.55 -3.28 -12.95
C GLY A 133 -1.58 -3.40 -14.14
N THR A 134 -1.32 -2.30 -14.86
CA THR A 134 -0.27 -2.22 -15.88
C THR A 134 1.02 -1.61 -15.29
N ALA A 135 2.10 -1.59 -16.07
CA ALA A 135 3.33 -0.92 -15.65
C ALA A 135 3.06 0.58 -15.48
N ALA A 136 3.56 1.16 -14.38
CA ALA A 136 3.49 2.61 -14.18
C ALA A 136 4.19 3.33 -15.34
N PRO A 137 3.64 4.45 -15.83
CA PRO A 137 4.20 5.20 -16.94
C PRO A 137 5.47 5.93 -16.50
N PHE A 138 6.00 6.82 -17.36
CA PHE A 138 7.20 7.55 -17.01
C PHE A 138 7.04 8.35 -15.70
N VAL A 139 8.03 8.25 -14.81
CA VAL A 139 7.95 8.78 -13.43
C VAL A 139 7.94 10.31 -13.38
N CYS A 140 8.37 11.00 -14.43
CA CYS A 140 8.49 12.45 -14.44
C CYS A 140 7.16 13.17 -14.69
N MET A 141 6.26 13.09 -13.71
CA MET A 141 5.05 13.91 -13.62
C MET A 141 4.05 13.66 -14.75
N GLY A 142 4.00 12.42 -15.26
CA GLY A 142 3.03 11.99 -16.26
C GLY A 142 3.50 12.10 -17.70
N GLN A 143 2.56 11.88 -18.61
CA GLN A 143 2.75 11.93 -20.06
C GLN A 143 1.38 12.12 -20.75
N THR A 144 1.36 12.37 -22.05
CA THR A 144 0.12 12.51 -22.81
C THR A 144 -0.81 11.31 -22.59
N GLY A 145 -2.05 11.58 -22.16
CA GLY A 145 -3.05 10.56 -21.84
C GLY A 145 -2.90 9.93 -20.45
N PHE A 146 -1.92 10.36 -19.65
CA PHE A 146 -1.71 9.88 -18.29
C PHE A 146 -1.37 11.02 -17.32
N GLN A 147 -2.38 11.40 -16.52
CA GLN A 147 -2.24 12.39 -15.46
C GLN A 147 -1.72 11.73 -14.17
N THR A 148 -0.88 12.46 -13.46
CA THR A 148 -0.38 12.12 -12.13
C THR A 148 -0.93 13.08 -11.09
N GLN A 149 -1.16 12.59 -9.88
CA GLN A 149 -1.49 13.42 -8.73
C GLN A 149 -0.23 13.63 -7.91
N ILE A 150 0.03 14.87 -7.47
CA ILE A 150 1.19 15.25 -6.68
C ILE A 150 0.72 16.02 -5.45
N TRP A 151 1.25 15.66 -4.28
CA TRP A 151 1.08 16.42 -3.04
C TRP A 151 2.43 17.02 -2.71
N GLN A 152 2.51 18.35 -2.62
CA GLN A 152 3.75 19.03 -2.32
C GLN A 152 3.60 19.81 -1.02
N TRP A 153 4.37 19.43 -0.02
CA TRP A 153 4.52 20.20 1.22
C TRP A 153 5.69 21.17 1.09
N ARG A 154 5.57 22.36 1.68
CA ARG A 154 6.69 23.28 1.85
C ARG A 154 6.80 23.81 3.27
N ALA A 155 8.03 23.91 3.76
CA ALA A 155 8.34 24.33 5.12
C ALA A 155 7.91 25.77 5.41
N ASP A 156 8.12 26.69 4.47
CA ASP A 156 7.75 28.10 4.58
C ASP A 156 6.24 28.37 4.69
N ARG A 157 5.41 27.39 4.30
CA ARG A 157 3.94 27.48 4.34
C ARG A 157 3.34 26.78 5.53
N ASP A 158 4.15 26.11 6.32
CA ASP A 158 3.70 25.30 7.44
C ASP A 158 3.93 26.02 8.76
N PRO A 159 2.89 26.58 9.40
CA PRO A 159 3.04 27.21 10.72
C PRO A 159 3.56 26.23 11.78
N TYR A 160 3.26 24.93 11.67
CA TYR A 160 3.74 23.91 12.61
C TYR A 160 5.25 23.66 12.43
N ALA A 161 5.75 23.79 11.20
CA ALA A 161 7.18 23.77 10.92
C ALA A 161 7.89 25.07 11.31
N GLY A 162 7.14 26.12 11.70
CA GLY A 162 7.62 27.48 11.95
C GLY A 162 7.80 28.33 10.69
N GLY A 163 7.10 27.97 9.61
CA GLY A 163 6.87 28.82 8.45
C GLY A 163 5.81 29.90 8.72
N GLY A 164 5.40 30.62 7.67
CA GLY A 164 4.58 31.82 7.79
C GLY A 164 5.44 33.05 8.08
N LEU A 165 6.13 33.55 7.04
CA LEU A 165 7.00 34.72 7.16
C LEU A 165 6.20 35.96 7.57
N ARG A 166 6.52 36.51 8.75
CA ARG A 166 6.18 37.87 9.14
C ARG A 166 7.43 38.73 9.00
N LEU A 167 7.34 39.83 8.25
CA LEU A 167 8.51 40.70 8.05
C LEU A 167 9.00 41.33 9.36
N GLU A 168 8.10 41.52 10.31
CA GLU A 168 8.38 42.05 11.64
C GLU A 168 9.27 41.10 12.47
N ASP A 169 9.20 39.78 12.21
CA ASP A 169 10.03 38.79 12.92
C ASP A 169 11.50 38.90 12.50
N VAL A 170 11.75 39.39 11.29
CA VAL A 170 13.10 39.53 10.70
C VAL A 170 13.61 40.96 10.80
N TYR A 171 12.73 41.93 10.57
CA TYR A 171 13.01 43.36 10.58
C TYR A 171 12.12 44.02 11.64
N PRO A 172 12.51 43.99 12.93
CA PRO A 172 11.66 44.46 14.03
C PRO A 172 11.33 45.95 13.99
N ASN A 173 12.12 46.73 13.24
CA ASN A 173 11.92 48.16 13.03
C ASN A 173 11.29 48.47 11.66
N ILE A 174 10.75 47.47 10.95
CA ILE A 174 10.05 47.70 9.69
C ILE A 174 8.78 48.51 9.96
N TYR A 175 8.61 49.58 9.22
CA TYR A 175 7.41 50.41 9.27
C TYR A 175 6.86 50.48 7.85
N ALA A 176 5.63 50.01 7.68
CA ALA A 176 4.90 50.25 6.45
C ALA A 176 4.36 51.68 6.49
N ASP A 177 4.85 52.54 5.59
CA ASP A 177 4.23 53.85 5.40
C ASP A 177 2.79 53.67 4.92
N ALA A 178 1.93 54.64 5.20
CA ALA A 178 0.52 54.57 4.86
C ALA A 178 0.36 54.46 3.34
N TYR A 179 0.00 53.28 2.85
CA TYR A 179 -0.36 53.07 1.46
C TYR A 179 -1.85 53.40 1.27
N PRO A 180 -2.21 54.53 0.63
CA PRO A 180 -3.57 55.05 0.65
C PRO A 180 -4.52 54.30 -0.29
N PHE A 181 -4.02 53.37 -1.10
CA PHE A 181 -4.80 52.68 -2.12
C PHE A 181 -5.15 51.25 -1.67
N VAL A 182 -6.44 50.93 -1.73
CA VAL A 182 -6.97 49.59 -1.47
C VAL A 182 -7.29 48.90 -2.79
N ASN A 183 -7.05 47.59 -2.87
CA ASN A 183 -7.46 46.73 -4.00
C ASN A 183 -6.80 47.04 -5.36
N GLU A 184 -5.54 47.52 -5.37
CA GLU A 184 -4.80 47.72 -6.62
C GLU A 184 -4.03 46.47 -7.02
N SER A 185 -4.70 45.56 -7.74
CA SER A 185 -4.08 44.32 -8.19
C SER A 185 -2.85 44.56 -9.10
N THR A 186 -2.78 45.68 -9.83
CA THR A 186 -1.63 46.03 -10.69
C THR A 186 -0.29 46.17 -9.95
N PHE A 187 -0.29 46.55 -8.67
CA PHE A 187 0.92 46.67 -7.86
C PHE A 187 1.28 45.38 -7.11
N TYR A 188 0.42 44.37 -7.20
CA TYR A 188 0.69 43.01 -6.75
C TYR A 188 0.77 42.09 -7.97
N PRO A 189 1.77 42.26 -8.85
CA PRO A 189 1.79 41.60 -10.16
C PRO A 189 1.69 40.08 -10.03
N ALA A 190 2.35 39.49 -9.01
CA ALA A 190 2.25 38.06 -8.74
C ALA A 190 0.83 37.63 -8.33
N LEU A 191 0.14 38.41 -7.50
CA LEU A 191 -1.25 38.13 -7.13
C LEU A 191 -2.20 38.33 -8.32
N TYR A 192 -1.98 39.38 -9.13
CA TYR A 192 -2.78 39.70 -10.31
C TYR A 192 -2.73 38.62 -11.38
N VAL A 193 -1.55 38.07 -11.65
CA VAL A 193 -1.40 36.96 -12.61
C VAL A 193 -1.79 35.60 -12.01
N GLY A 194 -2.29 35.57 -10.77
CA GLY A 194 -2.71 34.34 -10.09
C GLY A 194 -1.54 33.41 -9.79
N ASN A 195 -0.36 33.95 -9.45
CA ASN A 195 0.79 33.15 -9.05
C ASN A 195 0.44 32.36 -7.78
N VAL A 196 0.33 31.04 -7.95
CA VAL A 196 0.02 30.06 -6.91
C VAL A 196 1.03 30.05 -5.75
N LEU A 197 2.21 30.64 -5.96
CA LEU A 197 3.20 30.78 -4.90
C LEU A 197 2.81 31.85 -3.86
N VAL A 198 1.99 32.83 -4.25
CA VAL A 198 1.68 34.06 -3.51
C VAL A 198 0.24 34.07 -2.95
N THR A 199 -0.55 33.03 -3.21
CA THR A 199 -1.92 32.93 -2.70
C THR A 199 -1.91 32.79 -1.17
N GLN A 200 -2.53 33.75 -0.47
CA GLN A 200 -2.47 33.85 1.00
C GLN A 200 -3.32 32.81 1.77
N ASN A 201 -4.08 31.97 1.09
CA ASN A 201 -5.04 31.04 1.72
C ASN A 201 -4.70 29.56 1.45
N GLU A 202 -3.41 29.24 1.31
CA GLU A 202 -2.98 27.87 1.01
C GLU A 202 -2.61 27.10 2.28
N THR A 203 -3.05 25.84 2.33
CA THR A 203 -2.59 24.86 3.31
C THR A 203 -1.10 24.56 3.11
N PRO A 204 -0.40 24.00 4.13
CA PRO A 204 1.00 23.61 4.01
C PRO A 204 1.29 22.68 2.82
N VAL A 205 0.29 21.91 2.42
CA VAL A 205 0.33 21.00 1.26
C VAL A 205 -0.47 21.57 0.10
N GLN A 206 0.15 21.63 -1.07
CA GLN A 206 -0.51 21.86 -2.35
C GLN A 206 -0.91 20.54 -3.00
N VAL A 207 -2.13 20.48 -3.51
CA VAL A 207 -2.60 19.36 -4.35
C VAL A 207 -2.46 19.77 -5.81
N LEU A 208 -1.60 19.05 -6.52
CA LEU A 208 -1.17 19.35 -7.87
C LEU A 208 -1.47 18.18 -8.79
N VAL A 209 -1.61 18.46 -10.08
CA VAL A 209 -1.75 17.47 -11.14
C VAL A 209 -0.81 17.79 -12.29
N ALA A 210 -0.35 16.76 -12.99
CA ALA A 210 0.52 16.93 -14.15
C ALA A 210 0.30 15.80 -15.17
N GLY A 211 0.26 16.15 -16.46
CA GLY A 211 0.21 15.22 -17.60
C GLY A 211 1.53 15.18 -18.37
N GLY A 212 2.64 15.49 -17.70
CA GLY A 212 3.96 15.70 -18.27
C GLY A 212 4.75 16.78 -17.55
N SER A 213 6.07 16.72 -17.64
CA SER A 213 6.95 17.77 -17.13
C SER A 213 6.63 19.11 -17.81
N GLY A 214 6.49 20.17 -17.02
CA GLY A 214 6.08 21.51 -17.48
C GLY A 214 4.56 21.74 -17.57
N THR A 215 3.73 20.73 -17.27
CA THR A 215 2.25 20.86 -17.25
C THR A 215 1.65 20.90 -15.85
N ILE A 216 2.48 21.03 -14.82
CA ILE A 216 2.04 21.02 -13.43
C ILE A 216 1.06 22.17 -13.17
N ALA A 217 -0.06 21.86 -12.54
CA ALA A 217 -1.08 22.83 -12.19
C ALA A 217 -1.76 22.45 -10.86
N PRO A 218 -2.30 23.42 -10.11
CA PRO A 218 -3.15 23.11 -8.97
C PRO A 218 -4.37 22.28 -9.37
N ALA A 219 -4.75 21.33 -8.52
CA ALA A 219 -6.00 20.59 -8.66
C ALA A 219 -7.24 21.45 -8.35
N GLY A 220 -7.05 22.64 -7.77
CA GLY A 220 -8.13 23.56 -7.39
C GLY A 220 -8.84 23.20 -6.08
N ILE A 221 -8.34 22.22 -5.34
CA ILE A 221 -8.91 21.77 -4.05
C ILE A 221 -7.80 21.45 -3.04
N ALA A 222 -7.98 21.88 -1.79
CA ALA A 222 -7.08 21.58 -0.68
C ALA A 222 -7.62 20.37 0.11
N SER A 223 -7.48 19.17 -0.46
CA SER A 223 -7.99 17.92 0.12
C SER A 223 -6.97 17.13 0.94
N VAL A 224 -5.69 17.54 0.89
CA VAL A 224 -4.58 16.89 1.56
C VAL A 224 -4.12 17.76 2.71
N TYR A 225 -4.13 17.19 3.90
CA TYR A 225 -3.54 17.77 5.09
C TYR A 225 -2.07 17.42 5.16
N GLY A 226 -1.26 18.29 5.75
CA GLY A 226 0.09 17.94 6.11
C GLY A 226 0.66 18.84 7.18
N ALA A 227 1.65 18.29 7.85
CA ALA A 227 2.41 18.94 8.91
C ALA A 227 3.84 18.43 8.85
N GLY A 228 4.79 19.34 9.01
CA GLY A 228 6.21 19.06 9.00
C GLY A 228 6.85 19.50 10.30
N VAL A 229 7.86 18.73 10.71
CA VAL A 229 8.66 19.13 11.84
C VAL A 229 10.13 18.77 11.66
N TRP A 230 10.98 19.69 12.07
CA TRP A 230 12.41 19.54 12.03
C TRP A 230 12.97 19.34 13.44
N SER A 231 13.79 18.32 13.61
CA SER A 231 14.53 18.04 14.85
C SER A 231 15.70 17.12 14.53
N ASP A 232 16.80 17.28 15.27
CA ASP A 232 17.99 16.43 15.15
C ASP A 232 18.54 16.34 13.70
N ASN A 233 18.60 17.48 13.01
CA ASN A 233 19.07 17.60 11.63
C ASN A 233 18.29 16.68 10.66
N SER A 234 16.99 16.52 10.90
CA SER A 234 16.10 15.73 10.06
C SER A 234 14.71 16.35 10.04
N TRP A 235 14.08 16.26 8.87
CA TRP A 235 12.67 16.58 8.70
C TRP A 235 11.82 15.33 8.85
N ARG A 236 10.61 15.50 9.39
CA ARG A 236 9.51 14.54 9.38
C ARG A 236 8.27 15.25 8.87
N VAL A 237 7.71 14.78 7.76
CA VAL A 237 6.54 15.39 7.14
C VAL A 237 5.47 14.35 6.92
N VAL A 238 4.26 14.62 7.42
CA VAL A 238 3.09 13.80 7.15
C VAL A 238 2.23 14.42 6.06
N PHE A 239 1.72 13.57 5.18
CA PHE A 239 0.59 13.83 4.30
C PHE A 239 -0.58 12.97 4.73
N SER A 240 -1.80 13.51 4.73
CA SER A 240 -3.00 12.75 5.04
C SER A 240 -4.17 13.20 4.21
N ARG A 241 -4.94 12.25 3.68
CA ARG A 241 -6.18 12.55 2.96
C ARG A 241 -7.17 11.40 3.02
N MET A 242 -8.41 11.70 2.64
CA MET A 242 -9.43 10.69 2.46
C MET A 242 -9.10 9.76 1.27
N LEU A 243 -9.48 8.49 1.40
CA LEU A 243 -9.38 7.49 0.34
C LEU A 243 -10.28 7.86 -0.84
N GLN A 244 -11.50 8.31 -0.53
CA GLN A 244 -12.42 8.88 -1.50
C GLN A 244 -11.82 10.18 -2.05
N PRO A 245 -11.66 10.31 -3.37
CA PRO A 245 -11.14 11.52 -3.98
C PRO A 245 -12.13 12.68 -3.79
N ALA A 246 -11.62 13.88 -3.53
CA ALA A 246 -12.43 15.09 -3.39
C ALA A 246 -12.83 15.70 -4.75
N SER A 247 -12.15 15.32 -5.83
CA SER A 247 -12.47 15.71 -7.21
C SER A 247 -12.06 14.62 -8.21
N SER A 248 -12.49 14.74 -9.47
CA SER A 248 -12.08 13.82 -10.55
C SER A 248 -10.59 13.91 -10.91
N ALA A 249 -9.89 14.94 -10.44
CA ALA A 249 -8.46 15.12 -10.68
C ALA A 249 -7.59 14.28 -9.72
N GLU A 250 -8.17 13.75 -8.64
CA GLU A 250 -7.48 12.97 -7.62
C GLU A 250 -7.58 11.46 -7.86
N VAL A 251 -6.55 10.73 -7.41
CA VAL A 251 -6.54 9.27 -7.50
C VAL A 251 -7.53 8.69 -6.47
N ALA A 252 -8.43 7.81 -6.93
CA ALA A 252 -9.33 7.08 -6.05
C ALA A 252 -8.60 5.93 -5.35
N LEU A 253 -8.15 6.15 -4.11
CA LEU A 253 -7.45 5.13 -3.33
C LEU A 253 -8.43 4.11 -2.78
N ARG A 254 -8.05 2.83 -2.87
CA ARG A 254 -8.92 1.71 -2.55
C ARG A 254 -8.18 0.75 -1.62
N ASN A 255 -8.85 0.32 -0.56
CA ASN A 255 -8.32 -0.71 0.32
C ASN A 255 -8.12 -2.02 -0.46
N GLY A 256 -7.00 -2.69 -0.24
CA GLY A 256 -6.60 -3.90 -0.96
C GLY A 256 -6.11 -3.68 -2.39
N ALA A 257 -5.96 -2.42 -2.83
CA ALA A 257 -5.44 -2.10 -4.15
C ALA A 257 -3.97 -1.65 -4.09
N ARG A 258 -3.29 -1.78 -5.22
CA ARG A 258 -1.92 -1.33 -5.42
C ARG A 258 -1.88 -0.12 -6.33
N PHE A 259 -1.00 0.82 -5.99
CA PHE A 259 -0.75 2.05 -6.73
C PHE A 259 0.75 2.20 -6.95
N ALA A 260 1.17 3.08 -7.86
CA ALA A 260 2.56 3.47 -7.94
C ALA A 260 2.75 4.83 -7.27
N ILE A 261 3.77 4.93 -6.42
CA ILE A 261 4.13 6.12 -5.67
C ILE A 261 5.59 6.48 -5.93
N SER A 262 5.89 7.76 -6.05
CA SER A 262 7.26 8.27 -6.10
C SER A 262 7.41 9.52 -5.24
N PHE A 263 8.64 9.86 -4.91
CA PHE A 263 8.98 10.88 -3.95
C PHE A 263 9.94 11.89 -4.55
N ALA A 264 9.82 13.14 -4.09
CA ALA A 264 10.81 14.16 -4.35
C ALA A 264 11.08 15.00 -3.10
N ALA A 265 12.29 15.50 -2.95
CA ALA A 265 12.69 16.37 -1.86
C ALA A 265 13.59 17.50 -2.37
N TRP A 266 13.52 18.65 -1.72
CA TRP A 266 14.27 19.86 -2.01
C TRP A 266 14.93 20.36 -0.71
N ASP A 267 16.25 20.54 -0.77
CA ASP A 267 17.05 21.24 0.25
C ASP A 267 17.17 22.72 -0.11
N GLY A 268 16.57 23.58 0.72
CA GLY A 268 16.53 25.02 0.51
C GLY A 268 17.92 25.66 0.55
N SER A 269 18.75 25.26 1.51
CA SER A 269 20.13 25.74 1.66
C SER A 269 21.04 25.41 0.47
N SER A 270 20.76 24.30 -0.20
CA SER A 270 21.44 23.87 -1.43
C SER A 270 20.90 24.55 -2.70
N GLY A 271 19.92 25.44 -2.58
CA GLY A 271 19.31 26.15 -3.69
C GLY A 271 18.39 25.28 -4.54
N GLU A 272 17.94 24.13 -4.02
CA GLU A 272 17.03 23.25 -4.72
C GLU A 272 15.64 23.89 -4.83
N ARG A 273 15.07 23.89 -6.04
CA ARG A 273 13.73 24.44 -6.35
C ARG A 273 13.24 23.89 -7.68
N ASP A 274 11.92 23.86 -7.85
CA ASP A 274 11.30 23.44 -9.12
C ASP A 274 11.87 22.08 -9.61
N GLY A 275 12.44 22.00 -10.81
CA GLY A 275 13.04 20.78 -11.37
C GLY A 275 14.35 20.34 -10.72
N MET A 276 15.07 21.25 -10.03
CA MET A 276 16.32 20.94 -9.33
C MET A 276 15.98 20.31 -7.97
N LYS A 277 15.87 18.97 -7.94
CA LYS A 277 15.40 18.23 -6.78
C LYS A 277 15.92 16.81 -6.74
N SER A 278 15.89 16.22 -5.56
CA SER A 278 16.15 14.79 -5.36
C SER A 278 14.87 14.00 -5.65
N THR A 279 14.93 12.94 -6.45
CA THR A 279 13.76 12.14 -6.91
C THR A 279 13.97 10.64 -6.78
N SER A 280 12.89 9.89 -6.56
CA SER A 280 12.89 8.42 -6.56
C SER A 280 12.38 7.83 -7.89
N ASN A 281 12.67 6.55 -8.12
CA ASN A 281 11.89 5.73 -9.05
C ASN A 281 10.50 5.40 -8.47
N TRP A 282 9.65 4.76 -9.27
CA TRP A 282 8.39 4.20 -8.78
C TRP A 282 8.62 3.14 -7.71
N VAL A 283 7.82 3.23 -6.65
CA VAL A 283 7.65 2.27 -5.57
C VAL A 283 6.21 1.78 -5.62
N ASP A 284 5.98 0.51 -5.34
CA ASP A 284 4.63 -0.04 -5.27
C ASP A 284 4.01 0.34 -3.91
N LEU A 285 2.93 1.13 -3.91
CA LEU A 285 2.12 1.40 -2.73
C LEU A 285 1.05 0.32 -2.58
N ASP A 286 1.20 -0.54 -1.56
CA ASP A 286 0.24 -1.59 -1.24
C ASP A 286 -0.69 -1.12 -0.12
N VAL A 287 -1.93 -0.79 -0.47
CA VAL A 287 -2.92 -0.31 0.50
C VAL A 287 -3.56 -1.52 1.17
N GLN A 288 -3.21 -1.80 2.42
CA GLN A 288 -3.66 -3.01 3.10
C GLN A 288 -5.19 -3.09 3.14
N ALA A 289 -5.74 -4.26 2.81
CA ALA A 289 -7.17 -4.50 2.89
C ALA A 289 -7.65 -4.47 4.35
N VAL A 290 -8.86 -3.96 4.59
CA VAL A 290 -9.54 -4.12 5.88
C VAL A 290 -10.00 -5.58 5.99
N GLY A 291 -9.28 -6.40 6.74
CA GLY A 291 -9.60 -7.81 6.92
C GLY A 291 -10.95 -7.99 7.60
N LEU A 292 -11.89 -8.65 6.92
CA LEU A 292 -13.02 -9.33 7.58
C LEU A 292 -12.69 -10.80 7.88
N LEU A 293 -11.73 -11.40 7.16
CA LEU A 293 -11.02 -12.64 7.49
C LEU A 293 -9.65 -12.60 6.75
N ASP A 294 -8.53 -12.68 7.47
CA ASP A 294 -7.20 -12.73 6.85
C ASP A 294 -7.00 -14.06 6.13
N ILE A 295 -7.17 -14.07 4.80
CA ILE A 295 -6.90 -15.25 3.96
C ILE A 295 -5.41 -15.64 4.03
N GLU A 296 -4.52 -14.70 4.37
CA GLU A 296 -3.09 -14.96 4.62
C GLU A 296 -2.86 -15.93 5.78
N LEU A 297 -3.72 -15.92 6.82
CA LEU A 297 -3.66 -16.88 7.93
C LEU A 297 -4.10 -18.29 7.50
N LEU A 298 -4.97 -18.41 6.49
CA LEU A 298 -5.45 -19.69 5.96
C LEU A 298 -4.51 -20.28 4.91
N ARG A 299 -3.64 -19.46 4.31
CA ARG A 299 -2.69 -19.87 3.27
C ARG A 299 -1.81 -21.07 3.68
N PRO A 300 -1.13 -21.08 4.85
CA PRO A 300 -0.33 -22.25 5.26
C PRO A 300 -1.19 -23.50 5.50
N LEU A 301 -2.44 -23.34 5.96
CA LEU A 301 -3.37 -24.46 6.18
C LEU A 301 -3.85 -25.06 4.84
N ILE A 302 -4.11 -24.23 3.83
CA ILE A 302 -4.46 -24.67 2.48
C ILE A 302 -3.28 -25.43 1.84
N PHE A 303 -2.04 -24.94 2.01
CA PHE A 303 -0.83 -25.64 1.56
C PHE A 303 -0.62 -26.98 2.27
N ALA A 304 -0.80 -27.02 3.59
CA ALA A 304 -0.69 -28.26 4.35
C ALA A 304 -1.74 -29.30 3.91
N ALA A 305 -2.99 -28.86 3.69
CA ALA A 305 -4.07 -29.72 3.20
C ALA A 305 -3.78 -30.25 1.77
N PHE A 306 -3.26 -29.40 0.89
CA PHE A 306 -2.90 -29.79 -0.48
C PHE A 306 -1.72 -30.77 -0.49
N ALA A 307 -0.66 -30.51 0.29
CA ALA A 307 0.48 -31.40 0.44
C ALA A 307 0.08 -32.76 1.01
N PHE A 308 -0.84 -32.78 1.99
CA PHE A 308 -1.39 -34.01 2.55
C PHE A 308 -2.16 -34.83 1.51
N LEU A 309 -2.95 -34.17 0.65
CA LEU A 309 -3.74 -34.83 -0.40
C LEU A 309 -2.84 -35.43 -1.49
N VAL A 310 -1.77 -34.72 -1.87
CA VAL A 310 -0.73 -35.23 -2.78
C VAL A 310 0.01 -36.42 -2.18
N LEU A 311 0.36 -36.38 -0.88
CA LEU A 311 1.00 -37.49 -0.18
C LEU A 311 0.09 -38.72 -0.12
N MET A 312 -1.20 -38.53 0.16
CA MET A 312 -2.20 -39.60 0.15
C MET A 312 -2.35 -40.24 -1.23
N LEU A 313 -2.33 -39.45 -2.30
CA LEU A 313 -2.36 -39.95 -3.68
C LEU A 313 -1.11 -40.77 -4.02
N LEU A 314 0.08 -40.29 -3.62
CA LEU A 314 1.35 -41.00 -3.77
C LEU A 314 1.35 -42.34 -3.03
N LEU A 315 0.88 -42.36 -1.79
CA LEU A 315 0.75 -43.57 -0.99
C LEU A 315 -0.26 -44.55 -1.60
N ALA A 316 -1.38 -44.08 -2.15
CA ALA A 316 -2.36 -44.92 -2.83
C ALA A 316 -1.78 -45.55 -4.11
N LEU A 317 -0.96 -44.81 -4.86
CA LEU A 317 -0.25 -45.32 -6.05
C LEU A 317 0.83 -46.35 -5.69
N LEU A 318 1.56 -46.14 -4.59
CA LEU A 318 2.54 -47.11 -4.06
C LEU A 318 1.85 -48.39 -3.54
N ARG A 319 0.69 -48.28 -2.89
CA ARG A 319 -0.11 -49.43 -2.45
C ARG A 319 -0.66 -50.24 -3.63
N ARG A 320 -1.06 -49.57 -4.73
CA ARG A 320 -1.44 -50.26 -5.98
C ARG A 320 -0.27 -51.03 -6.59
N ARG A 321 0.95 -50.46 -6.58
CA ARG A 321 2.17 -51.18 -7.00
C ARG A 321 2.42 -52.46 -6.22
N LYS A 322 2.18 -52.46 -4.89
CA LYS A 322 2.37 -53.66 -4.06
C LYS A 322 1.34 -54.76 -4.38
N LYS A 323 0.08 -54.38 -4.62
CA LYS A 323 -0.97 -55.34 -5.02
C LYS A 323 -0.77 -55.92 -6.43
N GLU A 324 -0.22 -55.15 -7.36
CA GLU A 324 0.09 -55.66 -8.71
C GLU A 324 1.35 -56.56 -8.73
N ALA A 325 2.25 -56.40 -7.77
CA ALA A 325 3.39 -57.31 -7.57
C ALA A 325 2.99 -58.64 -6.90
N GLU A 326 1.79 -58.71 -6.29
CA GLU A 326 1.21 -59.90 -5.64
C GLU A 326 0.09 -60.54 -6.50
N GLY A 327 0.29 -60.64 -7.82
CA GLY A 327 -0.57 -61.44 -8.73
C GLY A 327 -0.41 -62.97 -8.54
N PRO A 328 -1.37 -63.80 -8.98
CA PRO A 328 -1.73 -65.06 -8.34
C PRO A 328 -0.61 -66.11 -8.37
N VAL A 329 -0.34 -66.70 -7.20
CA VAL A 329 0.57 -67.83 -7.02
C VAL A 329 0.11 -69.00 -7.91
N GLY A 330 0.89 -69.31 -8.94
CA GLY A 330 0.73 -70.51 -9.75
C GLY A 330 0.94 -71.76 -8.90
N ARG A 331 0.08 -72.77 -9.09
CA ARG A 331 0.24 -74.12 -8.53
C ARG A 331 1.64 -74.65 -8.87
N SER A 332 2.44 -74.93 -7.83
CA SER A 332 3.65 -75.74 -7.96
C SER A 332 3.29 -77.23 -8.05
N PRO A 333 3.91 -78.01 -8.94
CA PRO A 333 3.64 -79.43 -9.10
C PRO A 333 4.60 -80.28 -8.27
N TYR A 334 4.57 -80.21 -6.94
CA TYR A 334 5.26 -81.21 -6.10
C TYR A 334 4.56 -81.43 -4.76
N GLY A 335 4.12 -82.68 -4.56
CA GLY A 335 4.27 -83.40 -3.29
C GLY A 335 3.39 -83.00 -2.11
N SER A 336 2.16 -83.52 -2.08
CA SER A 336 1.44 -83.80 -0.85
C SER A 336 2.14 -84.94 -0.10
N LYS A 337 3.01 -84.60 0.84
CA LYS A 337 3.45 -85.42 1.98
C LYS A 337 4.30 -84.48 2.83
N ASP A 338 4.09 -84.51 4.14
CA ASP A 338 4.89 -83.80 5.18
C ASP A 338 4.25 -82.58 5.88
N LEU A 339 2.97 -82.24 5.66
CA LEU A 339 2.30 -81.23 6.51
C LEU A 339 1.27 -81.78 7.51
N GLU A 340 0.87 -83.05 7.40
CA GLU A 340 0.02 -83.69 8.42
C GLU A 340 0.82 -84.12 9.67
N ALA A 341 2.15 -84.08 9.61
CA ALA A 341 3.03 -84.29 10.77
C ALA A 341 3.18 -83.04 11.66
N ILE A 342 2.68 -81.87 11.24
CA ILE A 342 2.66 -80.65 12.04
C ILE A 342 1.20 -80.27 12.33
N LEU A 343 0.47 -81.26 12.84
CA LEU A 343 -0.86 -81.12 13.43
C LEU A 343 -0.88 -81.51 14.91
N ALA A 344 0.26 -81.66 15.59
CA ALA A 344 0.29 -82.29 16.92
C ALA A 344 1.12 -81.58 18.01
N SER A 345 1.12 -80.25 18.02
CA SER A 345 1.35 -79.41 19.22
C SER A 345 0.95 -78.00 18.82
N GLU A 346 0.01 -77.30 19.44
CA GLU A 346 -0.20 -77.11 20.85
C GLU A 346 -1.56 -76.41 21.01
N LYS A 347 -2.23 -76.70 22.11
CA LYS A 347 -3.61 -76.33 22.42
C LYS A 347 -3.77 -74.85 22.82
N GLU A 348 -5.04 -74.43 22.79
CA GLU A 348 -5.69 -73.39 23.61
C GLU A 348 -5.64 -71.92 23.16
N GLY A 349 -6.83 -71.31 23.06
CA GLY A 349 -7.00 -69.87 23.34
C GLY A 349 -7.82 -69.02 22.35
N THR A 350 -9.15 -69.17 22.37
CA THR A 350 -10.15 -68.07 22.37
C THR A 350 -10.23 -67.00 21.24
N THR A 351 -11.28 -67.18 20.42
CA THR A 351 -12.37 -66.23 20.05
C THR A 351 -12.14 -64.95 19.21
N ARG A 352 -12.68 -65.02 17.99
CA ARG A 352 -13.31 -63.93 17.19
C ARG A 352 -14.40 -63.19 17.98
N ARG A 353 -14.27 -61.87 18.13
CA ARG A 353 -15.32 -60.82 17.99
C ARG A 353 -14.74 -59.46 18.42
N GLU A 354 -15.22 -58.39 17.80
CA GLU A 354 -15.03 -56.97 18.17
C GLU A 354 -13.71 -56.28 17.76
N PHE A 355 -13.68 -55.63 16.58
CA PHE A 355 -13.29 -54.21 16.46
C PHE A 355 -13.57 -53.63 15.05
N LEU A 356 -14.82 -53.75 14.57
CA LEU A 356 -15.32 -52.99 13.42
C LEU A 356 -16.76 -52.58 13.73
N GLY A 357 -16.92 -51.35 14.21
CA GLY A 357 -18.22 -50.84 14.57
C GLY A 357 -18.20 -49.39 15.04
N LEU A 358 -17.78 -48.47 14.16
CA LEU A 358 -18.28 -47.08 14.16
C LEU A 358 -17.82 -46.33 12.89
N LEU A 359 -18.36 -46.77 11.76
CA LEU A 359 -18.47 -45.94 10.55
C LEU A 359 -19.83 -46.23 9.87
N VAL A 360 -20.80 -45.34 10.18
CA VAL A 360 -21.82 -44.69 9.30
C VAL A 360 -22.87 -45.59 8.62
N PRO A 361 -24.18 -45.24 8.63
CA PRO A 361 -24.77 -44.67 7.39
C PRO A 361 -26.00 -43.74 7.54
N GLY A 362 -26.16 -42.84 6.56
CA GLY A 362 -27.43 -42.17 6.20
C GLY A 362 -27.20 -40.75 5.67
N MET A 363 -26.85 -40.58 4.39
CA MET A 363 -27.76 -40.21 3.28
C MET A 363 -28.54 -38.91 3.54
N ALA A 364 -28.77 -37.98 2.61
CA ALA A 364 -28.36 -37.74 1.23
C ALA A 364 -29.10 -36.44 0.83
N GLY A 365 -28.54 -35.66 -0.10
CA GLY A 365 -29.34 -34.89 -1.06
C GLY A 365 -29.79 -33.47 -0.67
N ALA A 366 -29.27 -32.50 -1.42
CA ALA A 366 -29.89 -31.24 -1.89
C ALA A 366 -28.72 -30.24 -2.04
N GLY A 367 -28.28 -29.90 -3.24
CA GLY A 367 -29.05 -29.11 -4.20
C GLY A 367 -28.32 -27.79 -4.34
N VAL A 368 -27.56 -27.64 -5.43
CA VAL A 368 -26.95 -26.38 -5.84
C VAL A 368 -28.08 -25.35 -6.00
N SER A 369 -27.99 -24.25 -5.26
CA SER A 369 -28.75 -23.05 -5.58
C SER A 369 -27.82 -21.84 -5.41
N VAL A 370 -27.50 -21.22 -6.55
CA VAL A 370 -26.81 -19.95 -6.66
C VAL A 370 -27.79 -18.88 -6.17
N MET A 371 -27.53 -18.31 -4.99
CA MET A 371 -28.30 -17.17 -4.49
C MET A 371 -27.38 -15.95 -4.42
N SER A 372 -27.52 -15.09 -5.43
CA SER A 372 -27.02 -13.72 -5.41
C SER A 372 -27.70 -12.98 -4.27
N THR A 373 -26.97 -12.70 -3.19
CA THR A 373 -27.42 -11.80 -2.13
C THR A 373 -26.79 -10.44 -2.36
N ARG A 374 -27.56 -9.54 -2.96
CA ARG A 374 -27.32 -8.09 -2.82
C ARG A 374 -27.33 -7.74 -1.33
N PRO A 375 -26.49 -6.81 -0.85
CA PRO A 375 -26.66 -6.26 0.49
C PRO A 375 -28.06 -5.67 0.58
N SER A 376 -28.80 -5.99 1.64
CA SER A 376 -30.12 -5.41 1.89
C SER A 376 -30.01 -3.89 2.00
N ASP A 377 -30.95 -3.16 1.38
CA ASP A 377 -31.04 -1.69 1.40
C ASP A 377 -30.97 -1.09 2.83
N ALA A 378 -31.29 -1.89 3.85
CA ALA A 378 -31.15 -1.52 5.27
C ALA A 378 -29.70 -1.28 5.74
N VAL A 379 -28.71 -1.97 5.17
CA VAL A 379 -27.27 -1.79 5.53
C VAL A 379 -26.69 -0.58 4.80
N VAL A 380 -27.15 -0.32 3.57
CA VAL A 380 -26.79 0.88 2.80
C VAL A 380 -27.40 2.14 3.45
N GLN A 381 -28.63 2.05 3.98
CA GLN A 381 -29.23 3.16 4.73
C GLN A 381 -28.61 3.37 6.12
N ALA A 382 -28.16 2.32 6.81
CA ALA A 382 -27.50 2.45 8.11
C ALA A 382 -26.12 3.15 8.04
N ILE A 383 -25.42 3.05 6.90
CA ILE A 383 -24.16 3.77 6.65
C ILE A 383 -24.42 5.22 6.20
N ALA A 384 -25.55 5.48 5.53
CA ALA A 384 -25.95 6.82 5.11
C ALA A 384 -26.50 7.68 6.26
N ASN A 385 -27.05 7.06 7.30
CA ASN A 385 -27.65 7.73 8.45
C ASN A 385 -26.74 7.72 9.68
N GLY A 386 -25.50 8.20 9.53
CA GLY A 386 -24.74 8.68 10.69
C GLY A 386 -25.64 9.65 11.45
N THR A 387 -25.94 9.35 12.71
CA THR A 387 -26.96 10.05 13.50
C THR A 387 -26.71 11.55 13.45
N ASP A 388 -27.77 12.34 13.25
CA ASP A 388 -27.67 13.80 13.14
C ASP A 388 -26.90 14.43 14.33
N GLU A 389 -26.84 13.75 15.48
CA GLU A 389 -25.98 14.08 16.63
C GLU A 389 -24.48 14.07 16.32
N ASP A 390 -23.95 13.09 15.59
CA ASP A 390 -22.52 13.03 15.24
C ASP A 390 -22.15 14.10 14.19
N ARG A 391 -23.10 14.40 13.29
CA ARG A 391 -22.94 15.45 12.29
C ARG A 391 -23.02 16.85 12.91
N THR A 392 -23.94 17.07 13.87
CA THR A 392 -24.00 18.33 14.63
C THR A 392 -22.81 18.48 15.58
N LEU A 393 -22.33 17.39 16.20
CA LEU A 393 -21.10 17.42 17.01
C LEU A 393 -19.86 17.75 16.16
N TRP A 394 -19.80 17.24 14.93
CA TRP A 394 -18.76 17.53 13.95
C TRP A 394 -18.86 18.94 13.37
N GLU A 395 -20.06 19.42 13.04
CA GLU A 395 -20.29 20.78 12.56
C GLU A 395 -19.99 21.82 13.66
N ALA A 396 -20.32 21.52 14.93
CA ALA A 396 -19.95 22.33 16.08
C ALA A 396 -18.42 22.36 16.27
N ARG A 397 -17.74 21.20 16.25
CA ARG A 397 -16.26 21.15 16.32
C ARG A 397 -15.58 21.83 15.14
N ARG A 398 -16.11 21.69 13.93
CA ARG A 398 -15.62 22.38 12.73
C ARG A 398 -15.82 23.88 12.87
N ALA A 399 -16.96 24.33 13.39
CA ALA A 399 -17.21 25.74 13.65
C ALA A 399 -16.27 26.30 14.72
N ASP A 400 -15.99 25.54 15.79
CA ASP A 400 -15.05 25.94 16.84
C ASP A 400 -13.61 26.03 16.32
N ILE A 401 -13.16 25.05 15.54
CA ILE A 401 -11.82 25.04 14.91
C ILE A 401 -11.69 26.18 13.89
N MET A 402 -12.73 26.40 13.08
CA MET A 402 -12.74 27.50 12.11
C MET A 402 -12.87 28.87 12.79
N ALA A 403 -13.53 28.96 13.95
CA ALA A 403 -13.62 30.17 14.76
C ALA A 403 -12.29 30.47 15.48
N GLU A 404 -11.60 29.46 15.99
CA GLU A 404 -10.25 29.58 16.55
C GLU A 404 -9.24 30.01 15.47
N PHE A 405 -9.39 29.48 14.25
CA PHE A 405 -8.62 29.90 13.08
C PHE A 405 -8.97 31.32 12.61
N GLU A 406 -10.24 31.67 12.48
CA GLU A 406 -10.70 33.03 12.12
C GLU A 406 -10.37 34.07 13.20
N GLU A 407 -10.39 33.72 14.48
CA GLU A 407 -9.98 34.61 15.57
C GLU A 407 -8.46 34.83 15.58
N GLY A 408 -7.66 33.80 15.24
CA GLY A 408 -6.22 33.94 15.01
C GLY A 408 -5.86 34.70 13.73
N TYR A 409 -6.68 34.57 12.67
CA TYR A 409 -6.39 35.05 11.32
C TYR A 409 -6.99 36.43 10.98
N ARG A 410 -8.21 36.77 11.46
CA ARG A 410 -8.89 38.05 11.19
C ARG A 410 -8.89 39.06 12.35
N LYS A 411 -8.65 38.64 13.59
CA LYS A 411 -8.57 39.54 14.77
C LYS A 411 -7.32 39.26 15.60
N PRO A 412 -6.12 39.57 15.07
CA PRO A 412 -4.89 39.47 15.86
C PRO A 412 -5.04 40.29 17.15
N LYS A 413 -4.89 39.65 18.32
CA LYS A 413 -4.90 40.31 19.65
C LYS A 413 -3.82 41.38 19.83
N HIS A 414 -2.96 41.59 18.82
CA HIS A 414 -1.90 42.60 18.78
C HIS A 414 -2.21 43.81 17.87
N LEU A 415 -3.44 43.95 17.36
CA LEU A 415 -3.96 45.19 16.75
C LEU A 415 -4.92 45.93 17.70
N ARG A 416 -4.56 46.03 18.97
CA ARG A 416 -5.03 47.10 19.88
C ARG A 416 -3.84 47.85 20.44
#